data_AF-A0A553JT27-F1
#
_entry.id   AF-A0A553JT27-F1
#
_cell.length_a   1.000
_cell.length_b   1.000
_cell.length_c   1.000
_cell.angle_alpha   90.00
_cell.angle_beta   90.00
_cell.angle_gamma   90.00
#
_symmetry.space_group_name_H-M   'P 1'
#
loop_
_entity.id
_entity.type
_entity.pdbx_description
1 polymer ?
#
loop_
_entity_poly.entity_id
_entity_poly.type
_entity_poly.pdbx_seq_one_letter_code
_entity_poly.pdbx_strand_id
1 'polypeptide(L)'
;MHYKIRNICLLSILAISANASALSWPYSETALLNDVNEAHTALEDKTEFCMALRKRELPEIQSDWLYSLPEKKRKGILFIVSMMVLDRCTNEESVKYATAIMRYTAETEDEKLLKDWMTLNNYRFQREIFNEFSDIPSSKIIELSERPELYYPFEPMGAETRVVLESK
;
A
#
# COMPACT_ATOMS: atom_id res chain seq x y z
N MET A 1 11.53 -83.79 20.32
CA MET A 1 12.71 -83.01 20.73
C MET A 1 13.22 -82.20 19.54
N HIS A 2 13.21 -80.87 19.70
CA HIS A 2 13.97 -79.84 18.98
C HIS A 2 13.68 -79.52 17.50
N TYR A 3 12.82 -78.50 17.36
CA TYR A 3 12.73 -77.50 16.31
C TYR A 3 14.07 -76.79 16.03
N LYS A 4 14.32 -76.43 14.77
CA LYS A 4 15.03 -75.18 14.36
C LYS A 4 14.90 -74.97 12.84
N ILE A 5 13.75 -74.42 12.43
CA ILE A 5 13.60 -73.72 11.15
C ILE A 5 14.02 -72.27 11.44
N ARG A 6 15.17 -71.85 10.94
CA ARG A 6 15.63 -70.47 10.99
C ARG A 6 16.15 -70.08 9.62
N ASN A 7 15.67 -68.93 9.14
CA ASN A 7 16.09 -68.16 7.96
C ASN A 7 15.02 -68.10 6.85
N ILE A 8 13.95 -67.35 7.13
CA ILE A 8 13.17 -66.62 6.14
C ILE A 8 13.17 -65.16 6.60
N CYS A 9 13.16 -64.22 5.64
CA CYS A 9 12.81 -62.79 5.79
C CYS A 9 13.94 -61.77 6.02
N LEU A 10 15.04 -61.82 5.27
CA LEU A 10 15.91 -60.64 5.12
C LEU A 10 16.39 -60.56 3.67
N LEU A 11 15.63 -59.90 2.78
CA LEU A 11 16.10 -59.24 1.52
C LEU A 11 14.91 -58.82 0.62
N SER A 12 13.97 -58.04 1.15
CA SER A 12 12.87 -57.48 0.32
C SER A 12 12.30 -56.16 0.85
N ILE A 13 13.09 -55.32 1.51
CA ILE A 13 12.65 -53.98 1.93
C ILE A 13 13.83 -53.02 1.74
N LEU A 14 14.02 -52.50 0.53
CA LEU A 14 14.88 -51.32 0.25
C LEU A 14 14.72 -50.91 -1.22
N ALA A 15 13.52 -50.47 -1.59
CA ALA A 15 13.29 -49.64 -2.77
C ALA A 15 11.88 -49.01 -2.75
N ILE A 16 11.46 -48.47 -1.59
CA ILE A 16 10.47 -47.39 -1.64
C ILE A 16 11.33 -46.13 -1.78
N SER A 17 11.60 -45.74 -3.02
CA SER A 17 12.08 -44.40 -3.32
C SER A 17 10.99 -43.45 -2.84
N ALA A 18 11.14 -42.98 -1.60
CA ALA A 18 10.38 -41.85 -1.10
C ALA A 18 10.72 -40.68 -2.01
N ASN A 19 9.86 -40.42 -3.00
CA ASN A 19 9.68 -39.06 -3.47
C ASN A 19 9.07 -38.32 -2.28
N ALA A 20 9.93 -37.95 -1.32
CA ALA A 20 9.64 -36.88 -0.39
C ALA A 20 9.59 -35.62 -1.24
N SER A 21 8.47 -35.43 -1.95
CA SER A 21 8.02 -34.09 -2.27
C SER A 21 7.86 -33.43 -0.91
N ALA A 22 8.91 -32.76 -0.44
CA ALA A 22 8.83 -31.87 0.69
C ALA A 22 7.78 -30.84 0.29
N LEU A 23 6.54 -31.09 0.74
CA LEU A 23 5.53 -30.05 0.88
C LEU A 23 6.19 -29.01 1.77
N SER A 24 6.82 -28.00 1.16
CA SER A 24 7.32 -26.85 1.87
C SER A 24 6.12 -26.30 2.61
N TRP A 25 6.17 -26.41 3.94
CA TRP A 25 5.17 -25.85 4.83
C TRP A 25 4.88 -24.40 4.39
N PRO A 26 3.64 -23.89 4.55
CA PRO A 26 3.24 -22.53 4.15
C PRO A 26 3.97 -21.39 4.90
N TYR A 27 5.04 -21.73 5.63
CA TYR A 27 5.90 -20.87 6.45
C TYR A 27 7.39 -21.06 6.12
N SER A 28 7.73 -21.64 4.96
CA SER A 28 9.12 -21.55 4.52
C SER A 28 9.47 -20.08 4.28
N GLU A 29 10.68 -19.68 4.66
CA GLU A 29 11.18 -18.32 4.43
C GLU A 29 11.01 -17.89 2.96
N THR A 30 11.23 -18.82 2.02
CA THR A 30 11.03 -18.59 0.59
C THR A 30 9.58 -18.29 0.23
N ALA A 31 8.60 -18.99 0.82
CA ALA A 31 7.19 -18.72 0.58
C ALA A 31 6.79 -17.35 1.15
N LEU A 32 7.25 -17.03 2.37
CA LEU A 32 7.00 -15.73 2.99
C LEU A 32 7.61 -14.58 2.17
N LEU A 33 8.84 -14.76 1.67
CA LEU A 33 9.48 -13.77 0.81
C LEU A 33 8.75 -13.61 -0.53
N ASN A 34 8.21 -14.70 -1.08
CA ASN A 34 7.38 -14.63 -2.29
C ASN A 34 6.09 -13.84 -2.04
N ASP A 35 5.39 -14.07 -0.91
CA ASP A 35 4.21 -13.28 -0.52
C ASP A 35 4.54 -11.78 -0.43
N VAL A 36 5.71 -11.43 0.14
CA VAL A 36 6.19 -10.04 0.22
C VAL A 36 6.43 -9.45 -1.18
N ASN A 37 7.09 -10.19 -2.06
CA ASN A 37 7.37 -9.73 -3.42
C ASN A 37 6.10 -9.54 -4.25
N GLU A 38 5.14 -10.47 -4.15
CA GLU A 38 3.85 -10.35 -4.84
C GLU A 38 3.07 -9.13 -4.35
N ALA A 39 3.02 -8.89 -3.04
CA ALA A 39 2.37 -7.72 -2.47
C ALA A 39 3.11 -6.41 -2.85
N HIS A 40 4.43 -6.43 -2.97
CA HIS A 40 5.22 -5.30 -3.45
C HIS A 40 4.87 -4.95 -4.90
N THR A 41 4.88 -5.93 -5.80
CA THR A 41 4.52 -5.73 -7.21
C THR A 41 3.09 -5.20 -7.34
N ALA A 42 2.13 -5.72 -6.57
CA ALA A 42 0.76 -5.22 -6.57
C ALA A 42 0.67 -3.74 -6.14
N LEU A 43 1.45 -3.35 -5.12
CA LEU A 43 1.56 -1.95 -4.70
C LEU A 43 2.20 -1.05 -5.76
N GLU A 44 3.25 -1.52 -6.44
CA GLU A 44 3.90 -0.79 -7.54
C GLU A 44 2.92 -0.56 -8.69
N ASP A 45 2.29 -1.62 -9.20
CA ASP A 45 1.28 -1.55 -10.27
C ASP A 45 0.13 -0.60 -9.89
N LYS A 46 -0.34 -0.68 -8.65
CA LYS A 46 -1.40 0.20 -8.16
C LYS A 46 -0.93 1.66 -8.09
N THR A 47 0.29 1.90 -7.64
CA THR A 47 0.89 3.23 -7.57
C THR A 47 1.03 3.83 -8.97
N GLU A 48 1.51 3.05 -9.93
CA GLU A 48 1.61 3.49 -11.33
C GLU A 48 0.24 3.84 -11.91
N PHE A 49 -0.77 3.00 -11.69
CA PHE A 49 -2.16 3.27 -12.10
C PHE A 49 -2.67 4.59 -11.48
N CYS A 50 -2.52 4.76 -10.16
CA CYS A 50 -2.96 5.96 -9.47
C CYS A 50 -2.23 7.23 -9.95
N MET A 51 -0.93 7.12 -10.24
CA MET A 51 -0.13 8.21 -10.81
C MET A 51 -0.56 8.55 -12.24
N ALA A 52 -0.93 7.56 -13.06
CA ALA A 52 -1.45 7.79 -14.39
C ALA A 52 -2.77 8.60 -14.38
N LEU A 53 -3.63 8.39 -13.38
CA LEU A 53 -4.87 9.16 -13.21
C LEU A 53 -4.62 10.66 -13.03
N ARG A 54 -3.45 11.08 -12.53
CA ARG A 54 -3.12 12.50 -12.37
C ARG A 54 -3.13 13.29 -13.68
N LYS A 55 -2.93 12.61 -14.80
CA LYS A 55 -2.91 13.21 -16.15
C LYS A 55 -4.30 13.53 -16.70
N ARG A 56 -5.37 13.11 -16.01
CA ARG A 56 -6.74 13.43 -16.41
C ARG A 56 -6.96 14.94 -16.40
N GLU A 57 -7.85 15.41 -17.27
CA GLU A 57 -8.31 16.79 -17.15
C GLU A 57 -9.09 16.96 -15.85
N LEU A 58 -8.73 17.98 -15.07
CA LEU A 58 -9.43 18.34 -13.85
C LEU A 58 -10.62 19.24 -14.20
N PRO A 59 -11.86 18.81 -13.89
CA PRO A 59 -13.04 19.66 -14.05
C PRO A 59 -12.95 20.91 -13.17
N GLU A 60 -13.88 21.85 -13.38
CA GLU A 60 -14.05 22.98 -12.47
C GLU A 60 -14.36 22.50 -11.05
N ILE A 61 -13.70 23.12 -10.07
CA ILE A 61 -13.87 22.84 -8.65
C ILE A 61 -14.81 23.90 -8.09
N GLN A 62 -16.08 23.57 -7.98
CA GLN A 62 -17.11 24.52 -7.55
C GLN A 62 -17.11 24.62 -6.03
N SER A 63 -16.36 25.53 -5.42
CA SER A 63 -16.30 25.62 -3.95
C SER A 63 -16.15 27.06 -3.49
N ASP A 64 -17.24 27.64 -2.97
CA ASP A 64 -17.25 29.00 -2.41
C ASP A 64 -16.21 29.17 -1.29
N TRP A 65 -16.10 28.15 -0.43
CA TRP A 65 -15.13 28.13 0.66
C TRP A 65 -13.70 28.18 0.12
N LEU A 66 -13.33 27.28 -0.80
CA LEU A 66 -11.99 27.25 -1.36
C LEU A 66 -11.70 28.52 -2.15
N TYR A 67 -12.66 29.01 -2.93
CA TYR A 67 -12.56 30.24 -3.71
C TYR A 67 -12.23 31.45 -2.85
N SER A 68 -12.86 31.56 -1.67
CA SER A 68 -12.67 32.67 -0.72
C SER A 68 -11.27 32.76 -0.11
N LEU A 69 -10.46 31.70 -0.21
CA LEU A 69 -9.13 31.66 0.39
C LEU A 69 -8.08 32.36 -0.49
N PRO A 70 -7.03 32.95 0.12
CA PRO A 70 -5.87 33.44 -0.61
C PRO A 70 -5.24 32.36 -1.50
N GLU A 71 -4.68 32.75 -2.64
CA GLU A 71 -4.11 31.83 -3.63
C GLU A 71 -3.12 30.82 -3.04
N LYS A 72 -2.19 31.29 -2.18
CA LYS A 72 -1.21 30.42 -1.50
C LYS A 72 -1.90 29.31 -0.71
N LYS A 73 -3.01 29.62 -0.03
CA LYS A 73 -3.78 28.65 0.75
C LYS A 73 -4.55 27.69 -0.15
N ARG A 74 -5.13 28.16 -1.26
CA ARG A 74 -5.78 27.29 -2.25
C ARG A 74 -4.80 26.26 -2.81
N LYS A 75 -3.60 26.71 -3.22
CA LYS A 75 -2.53 25.82 -3.71
C LYS A 75 -2.14 24.78 -2.68
N GLY A 76 -1.91 25.20 -1.43
CA GLY A 76 -1.55 24.29 -0.34
C GLY A 76 -2.64 23.26 -0.02
N ILE A 77 -3.90 23.69 0.06
CA ILE A 77 -5.04 22.78 0.30
C ILE A 77 -5.19 21.79 -0.85
N LEU A 78 -5.12 22.24 -2.10
CA LEU A 78 -5.21 21.36 -3.27
C LEU A 78 -4.04 20.37 -3.32
N PHE A 79 -2.84 20.78 -2.90
CA PHE A 79 -1.72 19.87 -2.73
C PHE A 79 -2.02 18.79 -1.68
N ILE A 80 -2.51 19.16 -0.50
CA ILE A 80 -2.92 18.23 0.57
C ILE A 80 -4.01 17.28 0.06
N VAL A 81 -5.05 17.79 -0.59
CA VAL A 81 -6.12 16.96 -1.16
C VAL A 81 -5.54 15.99 -2.19
N SER A 82 -4.64 16.43 -3.08
CA SER A 82 -4.00 15.54 -4.05
C SER A 82 -3.23 14.39 -3.38
N MET A 83 -2.56 14.65 -2.25
CA MET A 83 -1.87 13.62 -1.47
C MET A 83 -2.87 12.66 -0.82
N MET A 84 -3.95 13.18 -0.22
CA MET A 84 -4.98 12.35 0.43
C MET A 84 -5.65 11.40 -0.55
N VAL A 85 -5.96 11.87 -1.76
CA VAL A 85 -6.62 11.02 -2.76
C VAL A 85 -5.67 10.04 -3.44
N LEU A 86 -4.36 10.37 -3.51
CA LEU A 86 -3.33 9.43 -3.91
C LEU A 86 -3.16 8.31 -2.87
N ASP A 87 -3.05 8.68 -1.59
CA ASP A 87 -2.98 7.74 -0.46
C ASP A 87 -4.21 6.83 -0.44
N ARG A 88 -5.42 7.39 -0.54
CA ARG A 88 -6.66 6.61 -0.65
C ARG A 88 -6.65 5.65 -1.85
N CYS A 89 -6.06 6.06 -2.98
CA CYS A 89 -5.99 5.24 -4.18
C CYS A 89 -5.07 4.01 -3.99
N THR A 90 -3.97 4.14 -3.26
CA THR A 90 -2.98 3.06 -3.07
C THR A 90 -3.12 2.30 -1.74
N ASN A 91 -3.94 2.81 -0.81
CA ASN A 91 -4.00 2.35 0.58
C ASN A 91 -4.24 0.84 0.73
N GLU A 92 -5.13 0.25 -0.07
CA GLU A 92 -5.42 -1.18 0.03
C GLU A 92 -4.18 -2.06 -0.20
N GLU A 93 -3.44 -1.80 -1.29
CA GLU A 93 -2.22 -2.55 -1.61
C GLU A 93 -1.07 -2.19 -0.66
N SER A 94 -1.02 -0.94 -0.19
CA SER A 94 -0.05 -0.50 0.81
C SER A 94 -0.20 -1.27 2.12
N VAL A 95 -1.45 -1.46 2.58
CA VAL A 95 -1.77 -2.26 3.77
C VAL A 95 -1.43 -3.74 3.56
N LYS A 96 -1.73 -4.31 2.39
CA LYS A 96 -1.37 -5.72 2.08
C LYS A 96 0.14 -5.93 2.11
N TYR A 97 0.91 -5.04 1.50
CA TYR A 97 2.37 -5.10 1.52
C TYR A 97 2.95 -4.94 2.93
N ALA A 98 2.47 -3.95 3.70
CA ALA A 98 2.86 -3.78 5.09
C ALA A 98 2.55 -5.03 5.94
N THR A 99 1.40 -5.67 5.70
CA THR A 99 1.01 -6.91 6.39
C THR A 99 1.93 -8.08 6.02
N ALA A 100 2.30 -8.22 4.74
CA ALA A 100 3.22 -9.25 4.28
C ALA A 100 4.60 -9.08 4.92
N ILE A 101 5.13 -7.85 4.99
CA ILE A 101 6.38 -7.53 5.68
C ILE A 101 6.31 -7.89 7.16
N MET A 102 5.24 -7.47 7.85
CA MET A 102 5.07 -7.75 9.28
C MET A 102 5.07 -9.27 9.56
N ARG A 103 4.37 -10.03 8.71
CA ARG A 103 4.35 -11.50 8.82
C ARG A 103 5.73 -12.10 8.56
N TYR A 104 6.42 -11.67 7.51
CA TYR A 104 7.79 -12.12 7.21
C TYR A 104 8.71 -11.87 8.41
N THR A 105 8.77 -10.64 8.91
CA THR A 105 9.62 -10.29 10.06
C THR A 105 9.26 -11.06 11.33
N ALA A 106 7.97 -11.32 11.58
CA ALA A 106 7.54 -12.07 12.77
C ALA A 106 7.99 -13.54 12.74
N GLU A 107 8.08 -14.15 11.56
CA GLU A 107 8.44 -15.57 11.39
C GLU A 107 9.95 -15.79 11.19
N THR A 108 10.66 -14.81 10.61
CA THR A 108 12.09 -14.94 10.26
C THR A 108 13.02 -14.16 11.18
N GLU A 109 12.48 -13.25 12.01
CA GLU A 109 13.22 -12.25 12.79
C GLU A 109 14.07 -11.27 11.94
N ASP A 110 13.95 -11.31 10.60
CA ASP A 110 14.60 -10.34 9.71
C ASP A 110 13.77 -9.05 9.61
N GLU A 111 14.30 -8.01 10.25
CA GLU A 111 13.67 -6.69 10.33
C GLU A 111 14.01 -5.75 9.16
N LYS A 112 14.87 -6.16 8.21
CA LYS A 112 15.40 -5.25 7.18
C LYS A 112 14.27 -4.59 6.37
N LEU A 113 13.35 -5.40 5.85
CA LEU A 113 12.23 -4.93 5.03
C LEU A 113 11.29 -4.02 5.83
N LEU A 114 11.05 -4.34 7.10
CA LEU A 114 10.25 -3.51 7.99
C LEU A 114 10.89 -2.15 8.25
N LYS A 115 12.20 -2.11 8.50
CA LYS A 115 12.96 -0.86 8.69
C LYS A 115 12.97 0.00 7.43
N ASP A 116 13.16 -0.62 6.27
CA ASP A 116 13.11 0.06 4.97
C ASP A 116 11.71 0.67 4.75
N TRP A 117 10.65 -0.11 4.97
CA TRP A 117 9.26 0.36 4.88
C TRP A 117 8.93 1.52 5.82
N MET A 118 9.33 1.42 7.09
CA MET A 118 9.12 2.50 8.07
C MET A 118 9.87 3.78 7.72
N THR A 119 11.07 3.67 7.14
CA THR A 119 11.86 4.83 6.73
C THR A 119 11.20 5.58 5.58
N LEU A 120 10.69 4.84 4.58
CA LEU A 120 9.98 5.41 3.44
C LEU A 120 8.64 6.04 3.82
N ASN A 121 7.91 5.42 4.76
CA ASN A 121 6.60 5.88 5.21
C ASN A 121 6.66 6.78 6.45
N ASN A 122 7.80 7.42 6.71
CA ASN A 122 7.94 8.31 7.85
C ASN A 122 7.09 9.58 7.67
N TYR A 123 5.96 9.64 8.38
CA TYR A 123 4.96 10.71 8.38
C TYR A 123 5.46 12.11 8.81
N ARG A 124 6.75 12.30 9.12
CA ARG A 124 7.30 13.60 9.55
C ARG A 124 7.04 14.71 8.53
N PHE A 125 7.23 14.42 7.24
CA PHE A 125 7.03 15.40 6.17
C PHE A 125 5.57 15.87 6.04
N GLN A 126 4.61 14.94 6.19
CA GLN A 126 3.19 15.29 6.16
C GLN A 126 2.83 16.23 7.32
N ARG A 127 3.36 15.98 8.52
CA ARG A 127 3.09 16.78 9.72
C ARG A 127 3.52 18.24 9.58
N GLU A 128 4.66 18.51 8.94
CA GLU A 128 5.15 19.88 8.73
C GLU A 128 4.23 20.66 7.79
N ILE A 129 3.74 20.03 6.72
CA ILE A 129 2.77 20.63 5.79
C ILE A 129 1.44 20.90 6.51
N PHE A 130 0.94 19.93 7.29
CA PHE A 130 -0.31 20.12 8.04
C PHE A 130 -0.21 21.26 9.08
N ASN A 131 0.96 21.49 9.67
CA ASN A 131 1.16 22.59 10.62
C ASN A 131 1.03 23.98 9.97
N GLU A 132 1.50 24.15 8.71
CA GLU A 132 1.37 25.43 7.98
C GLU A 132 -0.10 25.79 7.69
N PHE A 133 -0.98 24.79 7.62
CA PHE A 133 -2.43 24.96 7.39
C PHE A 133 -3.26 24.62 8.63
N SER A 134 -2.68 24.71 9.83
CA SER A 134 -3.35 24.39 11.09
C SER A 134 -4.59 25.26 11.40
N ASP A 135 -4.70 26.42 10.78
CA ASP A 135 -5.87 27.30 10.88
C ASP A 135 -7.01 26.92 9.92
N ILE A 136 -6.79 25.94 9.06
CA ILE A 136 -7.80 25.38 8.15
C ILE A 136 -8.48 24.19 8.82
N PRO A 137 -9.83 24.16 8.91
CA PRO A 137 -10.54 23.00 9.43
C PRO A 137 -10.26 21.75 8.60
N SER A 138 -9.75 20.69 9.24
CA SER A 138 -9.49 19.41 8.56
C SER A 138 -10.74 18.81 7.92
N SER A 139 -11.92 19.03 8.52
CA SER A 139 -13.21 18.60 7.97
C SER A 139 -13.48 19.19 6.58
N LYS A 140 -13.07 20.43 6.31
CA LYS A 140 -13.25 21.07 4.99
C LYS A 140 -12.34 20.45 3.93
N ILE A 141 -11.13 20.05 4.33
CA ILE A 141 -10.19 19.36 3.44
C ILE A 141 -10.71 17.95 3.12
N ILE A 142 -11.21 17.23 4.13
CA ILE A 142 -11.82 15.90 3.95
C ILE A 142 -13.03 15.98 3.02
N GLU A 143 -13.97 16.89 3.29
CA GLU A 143 -15.15 17.14 2.46
C GLU A 143 -14.75 17.42 1.01
N LEU A 144 -13.75 18.28 0.79
CA LEU A 144 -13.23 18.60 -0.53
C LEU A 144 -12.61 17.38 -1.22
N SER A 145 -11.91 16.51 -0.48
CA SER A 145 -11.28 15.28 -1.02
C SER A 145 -12.28 14.19 -1.43
N GLU A 146 -13.53 14.29 -0.95
CA GLU A 146 -14.60 13.33 -1.25
C GLU A 146 -15.45 13.78 -2.44
N ARG A 147 -15.24 15.00 -2.95
CA ARG A 147 -16.00 15.51 -4.08
C ARG A 147 -15.70 14.76 -5.38
N PRO A 148 -16.69 14.52 -6.25
CA PRO A 148 -16.52 13.73 -7.48
C PRO A 148 -15.37 14.22 -8.37
N GLU A 149 -15.22 15.53 -8.53
CA GLU A 149 -14.18 16.15 -9.35
C GLU A 149 -12.76 15.92 -8.82
N LEU A 150 -12.61 15.73 -7.50
CA LEU A 150 -11.35 15.55 -6.79
C LEU A 150 -11.14 14.13 -6.27
N TYR A 151 -12.12 13.23 -6.43
CA TYR A 151 -12.09 11.89 -5.83
C TYR A 151 -10.88 11.04 -6.28
N TYR A 152 -10.42 11.23 -7.52
CA TYR A 152 -9.23 10.57 -8.06
C TYR A 152 -8.00 11.47 -7.99
N PRO A 153 -6.78 10.89 -7.97
CA PRO A 153 -5.53 11.65 -8.09
C PRO A 153 -5.56 12.66 -9.25
N PHE A 154 -4.97 13.83 -9.01
CA PHE A 154 -4.87 14.94 -9.94
C PHE A 154 -3.54 15.68 -9.76
N GLU A 155 -3.15 16.48 -10.74
CA GLU A 155 -2.00 17.37 -10.64
C GLU A 155 -2.36 18.63 -9.83
N PRO A 156 -1.77 18.87 -8.65
CA PRO A 156 -2.11 20.04 -7.85
C PRO A 156 -1.58 21.35 -8.44
N MET A 157 -0.54 21.31 -9.28
CA MET A 157 0.00 22.50 -9.93
C MET A 157 -0.98 23.05 -10.97
N GLY A 158 -1.49 24.27 -10.75
CA GLY A 158 -2.44 24.93 -11.65
C GLY A 158 -3.90 24.57 -11.37
N ALA A 159 -4.19 23.62 -10.48
CA ALA A 159 -5.54 23.25 -10.07
C ALA A 159 -6.30 24.43 -9.44
N GLU A 160 -5.60 25.38 -8.81
CA GLU A 160 -6.20 26.57 -8.21
C GLU A 160 -6.92 27.47 -9.22
N THR A 161 -6.54 27.40 -10.50
CA THR A 161 -7.16 28.18 -11.58
C THR A 161 -8.52 27.62 -12.01
N ARG A 162 -8.81 26.37 -11.64
CA ARG A 162 -10.08 25.68 -11.91
C ARG A 162 -11.11 25.89 -10.79
N VAL A 163 -10.75 26.60 -9.72
CA VAL A 163 -11.65 26.86 -8.58
C VAL A 163 -12.62 27.99 -8.95
N VAL A 164 -13.91 27.69 -8.90
CA VAL A 164 -15.01 28.61 -9.24
C VAL A 164 -16.04 28.66 -8.12
N LEU A 165 -16.89 29.68 -8.13
CA LEU A 165 -18.03 29.79 -7.21
C LEU A 165 -19.08 28.71 -7.53
N GLU A 166 -19.79 28.24 -6.51
CA GLU A 166 -20.91 27.32 -6.68
C GLU A 166 -22.06 28.01 -7.44
N SER A 167 -22.56 27.34 -8.48
CA SER A 167 -23.71 27.84 -9.24
C SER A 167 -24.98 27.64 -8.41
N LYS A 168 -25.70 28.72 -8.07
CA LYS A 168 -27.00 28.65 -7.39
C LYS A 168 -28.11 28.16 -8.31
#